data_AF-A0A7S0CPP4-F1
#
_entry.id   AF-A0A7S0CPP4-F1
#
_cell.length_a   1.000
_cell.length_b   1.000
_cell.length_c   1.000
_cell.angle_alpha   90.00
_cell.angle_beta   90.00
_cell.angle_gamma   90.00
#
_symmetry.space_group_name_H-M   'P 1'
#
loop_
_entity.id
_entity.type
_entity.pdbx_description
1 polymer ?
#
loop_
_entity_poly.entity_id
_entity_poly.type
_entity_poly.pdbx_seq_one_letter_code
_entity_poly.pdbx_strand_id
1 'polypeptide(L)'
;KCNIAGKYVICATQMLESMCENPLPTRAEMTDVANAVFDGADATMLSGETANGAFPAKAVATMAAIARNAEEGVNHCQVYNFIRDFTPMPVGTIEAVVACASKTAVDIPDLGCIVVFSESGYRANLCSKYRPRCPIVVITHNASVVKHCNSVFGQYAYHIPEPATWATETQYRQGAVEFAVAQGLCQPGAMVAVIGGVPQDVVMTKKAASSHVIPSFGITTAPGVFRKMARTGSTLINPAYAEESAVKTISLRSTAISLDEVFSPAAPVRKTKIVCTMGPKCWDEETIGELIDAGMSVARFNFSHGDHEAHQGVLDRVRAVAKEKNSHLACLLDTKGPEIRTAMLRDHEPIYLEKNQPITVEAVGDAYTEFQGYKTDEETRIGLSYAKLCQSVKPGNKLLFADGSVVIKVIEILDDRHLKGVVMNDKKLGERKNCNLPGVKVDIPVLTAKDINDVQNFCCKNEMDFIAASFVQTGEDVQLIRKVLDEAGGQNVQIISKIENEEGMRNFDDILKYTDGVMVARGDLGMEIPSEKVALAQKMLITKANVAGRFAICATQMLESMCDNPLPTRAEMLDVANAVF
;
A
#
# COMPACT_ATOMS: atom_id res chain seq x y z
N LYS A 1 21.76 7.45 7.12
CA LYS A 1 22.82 8.45 7.45
C LYS A 1 22.26 9.87 7.63
N CYS A 2 21.58 10.45 6.64
CA CYS A 2 21.00 11.80 6.77
C CYS A 2 20.03 11.95 7.96
N ASN A 3 19.14 10.97 8.17
CA ASN A 3 18.25 10.92 9.34
C ASN A 3 18.99 10.96 10.69
N ILE A 4 20.06 10.16 10.85
CA ILE A 4 20.91 10.18 12.05
C ILE A 4 21.56 11.56 12.24
N ALA A 5 21.94 12.22 11.16
CA ALA A 5 22.51 13.57 11.21
C ALA A 5 21.45 14.70 11.35
N GLY A 6 20.15 14.36 11.38
CA GLY A 6 19.05 15.33 11.40
C GLY A 6 19.02 16.25 10.18
N LYS A 7 19.40 15.73 9.01
CA LYS A 7 19.40 16.45 7.75
C LYS A 7 18.14 16.13 6.95
N TYR A 8 17.55 17.18 6.38
CA TYR A 8 16.40 17.10 5.50
C TYR A 8 16.70 16.26 4.25
N VAL A 9 15.81 15.31 3.93
CA VAL A 9 15.94 14.39 2.79
C VAL A 9 14.73 14.49 1.88
N ILE A 10 14.98 14.66 0.59
CA ILE A 10 13.93 14.58 -0.44
C ILE A 10 14.20 13.37 -1.33
N CYS A 11 13.19 12.54 -1.53
CA CYS A 11 13.16 11.56 -2.62
C CYS A 11 12.44 12.18 -3.82
N ALA A 12 13.08 12.19 -4.98
CA ALA A 12 12.64 13.00 -6.12
C ALA A 12 12.72 12.27 -7.44
N THR A 13 11.92 12.79 -8.39
CA THR A 13 11.80 12.38 -9.80
C THR A 13 11.15 11.01 -10.00
N GLN A 14 10.30 10.90 -11.03
CA GLN A 14 9.64 9.66 -11.46
C GLN A 14 8.89 8.93 -10.34
N MET A 15 8.34 9.67 -9.37
CA MET A 15 7.65 9.07 -8.22
C MET A 15 6.23 8.63 -8.61
N LEU A 16 5.56 9.34 -9.53
CA LEU A 16 4.24 9.01 -10.09
C LEU A 16 4.21 9.30 -11.61
N GLU A 17 5.29 9.00 -12.33
CA GLU A 17 5.51 9.41 -13.74
C GLU A 17 4.34 9.05 -14.66
N SER A 18 3.75 7.87 -14.49
CA SER A 18 2.61 7.43 -15.30
C SER A 18 1.40 8.36 -15.18
N MET A 19 1.30 9.14 -14.09
CA MET A 19 0.25 10.13 -13.89
C MET A 19 0.39 11.38 -14.76
N CYS A 20 1.49 11.53 -15.51
CA CYS A 20 1.60 12.53 -16.57
C CYS A 20 0.51 12.31 -17.64
N GLU A 21 0.18 11.05 -17.94
CA GLU A 21 -0.77 10.67 -18.98
C GLU A 21 -2.01 9.96 -18.43
N ASN A 22 -1.89 9.32 -17.26
CA ASN A 22 -2.94 8.51 -16.66
C ASN A 22 -3.51 9.15 -15.38
N PRO A 23 -4.80 8.94 -15.07
CA PRO A 23 -5.39 9.50 -13.87
C PRO A 23 -4.99 8.75 -12.58
N LEU A 24 -4.29 7.62 -12.68
CA LEU A 24 -3.86 6.79 -11.55
C LEU A 24 -2.42 6.31 -11.79
N PRO A 25 -1.61 6.18 -10.73
CA PRO A 25 -0.24 5.68 -10.83
C PRO A 25 -0.20 4.16 -10.96
N THR A 26 0.96 3.62 -11.35
CA THR A 26 1.21 2.17 -11.33
C THR A 26 1.36 1.64 -9.90
N ARG A 27 1.25 0.31 -9.74
CA ARG A 27 1.45 -0.35 -8.42
C ARG A 27 2.88 -0.19 -7.92
N ALA A 28 3.85 -0.22 -8.83
CA ALA A 28 5.26 0.02 -8.52
C ALA A 28 5.46 1.45 -8.00
N GLU A 29 4.91 2.47 -8.67
CA GLU A 29 5.02 3.88 -8.25
C GLU A 29 4.41 4.14 -6.86
N MET A 30 3.23 3.56 -6.59
CA MET A 30 2.63 3.67 -5.25
C MET A 30 3.49 3.04 -4.16
N THR A 31 4.05 1.87 -4.45
CA THR A 31 4.91 1.14 -3.52
C THR A 31 6.23 1.88 -3.30
N ASP A 32 6.80 2.49 -4.34
CA ASP A 32 8.01 3.28 -4.27
C ASP A 32 7.83 4.52 -3.37
N VAL A 33 6.76 5.31 -3.59
CA VAL A 33 6.41 6.44 -2.71
C VAL A 33 6.22 6.00 -1.26
N ALA A 34 5.50 4.90 -1.02
CA ALA A 34 5.29 4.40 0.33
C ALA A 34 6.62 3.97 0.99
N ASN A 35 7.51 3.32 0.24
CA ASN A 35 8.83 2.95 0.73
C ASN A 35 9.75 4.14 0.98
N ALA A 36 9.67 5.21 0.19
CA ALA A 36 10.38 6.45 0.49
C ALA A 36 9.93 7.09 1.83
N VAL A 37 8.65 6.94 2.19
CA VAL A 37 8.15 7.33 3.52
C VAL A 37 8.64 6.37 4.60
N PHE A 38 8.58 5.06 4.37
CA PHE A 38 9.11 4.07 5.31
C PHE A 38 10.59 4.32 5.57
N ASP A 39 11.41 4.44 4.51
CA ASP A 39 12.51 5.38 4.24
C ASP A 39 12.95 6.33 5.37
N GLY A 40 11.97 7.10 5.84
CA GLY A 40 12.18 8.32 6.59
C GLY A 40 12.67 9.45 5.69
N ALA A 41 12.20 9.55 4.44
CA ALA A 41 12.28 10.80 3.69
C ALA A 41 11.43 11.87 4.39
N ASP A 42 11.85 13.13 4.30
CA ASP A 42 11.06 14.25 4.83
C ASP A 42 10.04 14.75 3.81
N ALA A 43 10.36 14.61 2.52
CA ALA A 43 9.45 14.96 1.44
C ALA A 43 9.65 14.03 0.23
N THR A 44 8.58 13.88 -0.53
CA THR A 44 8.56 13.29 -1.87
C THR A 44 8.26 14.38 -2.89
N MET A 45 8.96 14.35 -4.03
CA MET A 45 8.87 15.41 -5.04
C MET A 45 8.19 14.91 -6.31
N LEU A 46 7.15 15.64 -6.73
CA LEU A 46 6.57 15.56 -8.07
C LEU A 46 7.36 16.46 -9.03
N SER A 47 7.60 15.98 -10.24
CA SER A 47 8.35 16.67 -11.27
C SER A 47 7.46 16.89 -12.50
N GLY A 48 7.48 15.97 -13.47
CA GLY A 48 6.71 16.07 -14.71
C GLY A 48 5.20 16.08 -14.45
N GLU A 49 4.75 15.36 -13.44
CA GLU A 49 3.34 15.14 -13.10
C GLU A 49 2.62 16.46 -12.80
N THR A 50 3.29 17.38 -12.10
CA THR A 50 2.75 18.71 -11.78
C THR A 50 3.17 19.79 -12.77
N ALA A 51 4.34 19.64 -13.41
CA ALA A 51 4.86 20.65 -14.33
C ALA A 51 4.17 20.60 -15.69
N ASN A 52 3.97 19.39 -16.23
CA ASN A 52 3.52 19.16 -17.61
C ASN A 52 2.40 18.10 -17.72
N GLY A 53 2.08 17.39 -16.63
CA GLY A 53 1.12 16.29 -16.64
C GLY A 53 -0.34 16.72 -16.80
N ALA A 54 -1.18 15.80 -17.28
CA ALA A 54 -2.61 16.02 -17.47
C ALA A 54 -3.41 16.15 -16.16
N PHE A 55 -2.85 15.68 -15.03
CA PHE A 55 -3.58 15.56 -13.76
C PHE A 55 -2.83 16.16 -12.54
N PRO A 56 -2.35 17.42 -12.58
CA PRO A 56 -1.43 17.96 -11.58
C PRO A 56 -2.01 17.99 -10.16
N ALA A 57 -3.27 18.44 -10.00
CA ALA A 57 -3.94 18.46 -8.70
C ALA A 57 -4.20 17.04 -8.16
N LYS A 58 -4.50 16.09 -9.05
CA LYS A 58 -4.73 14.69 -8.67
C LYS A 58 -3.43 14.00 -8.27
N ALA A 59 -2.32 14.28 -8.96
CA ALA A 59 -1.00 13.77 -8.60
C ALA A 59 -0.59 14.19 -7.19
N VAL A 60 -0.79 15.48 -6.83
CA VAL A 60 -0.55 15.98 -5.47
C VAL A 60 -1.44 15.27 -4.44
N ALA A 61 -2.74 15.14 -4.73
CA ALA A 61 -3.68 14.46 -3.83
C ALA A 61 -3.34 12.98 -3.63
N THR A 62 -2.94 12.28 -4.71
CA THR A 62 -2.50 10.88 -4.67
C THR A 62 -1.21 10.73 -3.86
N MET A 63 -0.20 11.56 -4.11
CA MET A 63 1.06 11.56 -3.35
C MET A 63 0.80 11.76 -1.84
N ALA A 64 -0.06 12.74 -1.49
CA ALA A 64 -0.42 13.00 -0.11
C ALA A 64 -1.19 11.83 0.53
N ALA A 65 -2.07 11.16 -0.23
CA ALA A 65 -2.78 9.99 0.25
C ALA A 65 -1.83 8.82 0.52
N ILE A 66 -0.90 8.52 -0.39
CA ILE A 66 0.08 7.44 -0.20
C ILE A 66 0.96 7.75 1.03
N ALA A 67 1.48 8.97 1.13
CA ALA A 67 2.33 9.36 2.26
C ALA A 67 1.62 9.21 3.61
N ARG A 68 0.39 9.73 3.72
CA ARG A 68 -0.42 9.62 4.95
C ARG A 68 -0.67 8.16 5.34
N ASN A 69 -1.01 7.30 4.37
CA ASN A 69 -1.24 5.88 4.65
C ASN A 69 0.06 5.17 5.04
N ALA A 70 1.18 5.48 4.39
CA ALA A 70 2.49 4.93 4.75
C ALA A 70 2.91 5.32 6.17
N GLU A 71 2.66 6.56 6.59
CA GLU A 71 2.92 7.03 7.96
C GLU A 71 2.16 6.21 9.02
N GLU A 72 0.94 5.72 8.73
CA GLU A 72 0.20 4.82 9.65
C GLU A 72 0.95 3.51 9.92
N GLY A 73 1.76 3.05 8.96
CA GLY A 73 2.53 1.82 9.03
C GLY A 73 3.91 1.97 9.70
N VAL A 74 4.32 3.18 10.08
CA VAL A 74 5.66 3.43 10.66
C VAL A 74 5.71 2.99 12.12
N ASN A 75 6.66 2.10 12.45
CA ASN A 75 6.98 1.78 13.84
C ASN A 75 7.89 2.87 14.44
N HIS A 76 7.29 3.94 14.96
CA HIS A 76 8.02 5.06 15.56
C HIS A 76 8.93 4.68 16.75
N CYS A 77 8.62 3.60 17.47
CA CYS A 77 9.48 3.11 18.55
C CYS A 77 10.82 2.57 17.99
N GLN A 78 10.74 1.72 16.96
CA GLN A 78 11.94 1.20 16.30
C GLN A 78 12.73 2.32 15.61
N VAL A 79 12.06 3.25 14.94
CA VAL A 79 12.71 4.41 14.31
C VAL A 79 13.44 5.27 15.35
N TYR A 80 12.79 5.58 16.47
CA TYR A 80 13.40 6.34 17.56
C TYR A 80 14.65 5.63 18.10
N ASN A 81 14.53 4.34 18.46
CA ASN A 81 15.64 3.58 19.03
C ASN A 81 16.81 3.49 18.05
N PHE A 82 16.55 3.18 16.78
CA PHE A 82 17.57 3.14 15.74
C PHE A 82 18.32 4.48 15.63
N ILE A 83 17.59 5.61 15.54
CA ILE A 83 18.24 6.93 15.43
C ILE A 83 19.04 7.23 16.70
N ARG A 84 18.53 6.86 17.88
CA ARG A 84 19.19 7.08 19.16
C ARG A 84 20.48 6.27 19.32
N ASP A 85 20.47 5.01 18.91
CA ASP A 85 21.60 4.07 19.03
C ASP A 85 22.76 4.46 18.11
N PHE A 86 22.45 4.98 16.92
CA PHE A 86 23.46 5.40 15.95
C PHE A 86 23.83 6.89 16.01
N THR A 87 23.21 7.67 16.91
CA THR A 87 23.60 9.08 17.13
C THR A 87 24.94 9.13 17.90
N PRO A 88 25.97 9.84 17.39
CA PRO A 88 27.24 9.98 18.10
C PRO A 88 27.09 10.58 19.50
N MET A 89 27.83 10.03 20.47
CA MET A 89 27.83 10.48 21.86
C MET A 89 29.16 11.17 22.23
N PRO A 90 29.15 12.16 23.13
CA PRO A 90 27.97 12.74 23.80
C PRO A 90 27.19 13.69 22.89
N VAL A 91 25.86 13.73 23.06
CA VAL A 91 25.00 14.75 22.44
C VAL A 91 24.98 16.04 23.25
N GLY A 92 24.65 17.16 22.61
CA GLY A 92 24.45 18.44 23.30
C GLY A 92 23.17 18.48 24.15
N THR A 93 23.08 19.40 25.10
CA THR A 93 21.95 19.50 26.05
C THR A 93 20.60 19.68 25.36
N ILE A 94 20.55 20.45 24.28
CA ILE A 94 19.32 20.64 23.47
C ILE A 94 18.86 19.32 22.88
N GLU A 95 19.77 18.57 22.24
CA GLU A 95 19.45 17.29 21.62
C GLU A 95 19.04 16.25 22.67
N ALA A 96 19.70 16.23 23.83
CA ALA A 96 19.30 15.37 24.94
C ALA A 96 17.84 15.62 25.39
N VAL A 97 17.45 16.89 25.56
CA VAL A 97 16.08 17.29 25.92
C VAL A 97 15.07 16.93 24.83
N VAL A 98 15.41 17.21 23.58
CA VAL A 98 14.54 16.92 22.43
C VAL A 98 14.36 15.41 22.25
N ALA A 99 15.42 14.61 22.42
CA ALA A 99 15.33 13.16 22.38
C ALA A 99 14.37 12.63 23.46
N CYS A 100 14.42 13.19 24.68
CA CYS A 100 13.49 12.83 25.76
C CYS A 100 12.04 13.18 25.42
N ALA A 101 11.79 14.34 24.80
CA ALA A 101 10.45 14.72 24.35
C ALA A 101 9.92 13.78 23.25
N SER A 102 10.75 13.44 22.26
CA SER A 102 10.38 12.48 21.21
C SER A 102 10.17 11.07 21.77
N LYS A 103 10.97 10.64 22.76
CA LYS A 103 10.75 9.38 23.49
C LYS A 103 9.42 9.38 24.25
N THR A 104 9.06 10.51 24.86
CA THR A 104 7.76 10.66 25.53
C THR A 104 6.61 10.44 24.56
N ALA A 105 6.72 10.86 23.29
CA ALA A 105 5.71 10.58 22.28
C ALA A 105 5.59 9.08 21.95
N VAL A 106 6.65 8.29 22.12
CA VAL A 106 6.63 6.83 21.98
C VAL A 106 6.02 6.17 23.22
N ASP A 107 6.41 6.60 24.41
CA ASP A 107 6.04 5.98 25.69
C ASP A 107 4.63 6.37 26.17
N ILE A 108 4.09 7.49 25.68
CA ILE A 108 2.74 7.97 25.96
C ILE A 108 1.93 7.91 24.65
N PRO A 109 1.12 6.86 24.43
CA PRO A 109 0.34 6.66 23.21
C PRO A 109 -0.71 7.73 22.92
N ASP A 110 -1.16 8.46 23.93
CA ASP A 110 -2.17 9.53 23.83
C ASP A 110 -1.55 10.95 23.89
N LEU A 111 -0.22 11.07 23.77
CA LEU A 111 0.42 12.37 23.61
C LEU A 111 -0.08 13.02 22.31
N GLY A 112 -0.70 14.20 22.44
CA GLY A 112 -1.36 14.89 21.34
C GLY A 112 -0.39 15.60 20.41
N CYS A 113 0.57 16.36 20.96
CA CYS A 113 1.63 17.01 20.21
C CYS A 113 2.87 17.33 21.06
N ILE A 114 3.95 17.73 20.40
CA ILE A 114 5.13 18.35 21.02
C ILE A 114 5.13 19.83 20.65
N VAL A 115 5.21 20.72 21.64
CA VAL A 115 5.37 22.16 21.44
C VAL A 115 6.84 22.51 21.66
N VAL A 116 7.45 23.21 20.70
CA VAL A 116 8.86 23.61 20.76
C VAL A 116 9.04 25.07 20.36
N PHE A 117 9.73 25.84 21.19
CA PHE A 117 10.16 27.19 20.83
C PHE A 117 11.47 27.15 20.06
N SER A 118 11.52 27.72 18.84
CA SER A 118 12.69 27.61 17.96
C SER A 118 12.81 28.74 16.93
N GLU A 119 13.60 29.79 17.24
CA GLU A 119 13.85 30.93 16.33
C GLU A 119 14.74 30.63 15.14
N SER A 120 15.63 29.64 15.25
CA SER A 120 16.52 29.21 14.17
C SER A 120 16.04 27.96 13.43
N GLY A 121 14.95 27.33 13.91
CA GLY A 121 14.52 26.00 13.45
C GLY A 121 15.35 24.83 13.98
N TYR A 122 16.53 25.05 14.56
CA TYR A 122 17.46 23.98 14.98
C TYR A 122 16.83 22.98 15.97
N ARG A 123 16.13 23.48 17.00
CA ARG A 123 15.49 22.62 18.01
C ARG A 123 14.35 21.79 17.41
N ALA A 124 13.56 22.41 16.54
CA ALA A 124 12.48 21.74 15.83
C ALA A 124 13.03 20.64 14.89
N ASN A 125 14.12 20.91 14.17
CA ASN A 125 14.76 19.93 13.29
C ASN A 125 15.33 18.73 14.05
N LEU A 126 15.92 18.97 15.24
CA LEU A 126 16.32 17.87 16.13
C LEU A 126 15.11 17.06 16.61
N CYS A 127 13.94 17.68 16.77
CA CYS A 127 12.72 16.97 17.17
C CYS A 127 12.25 16.07 16.03
N SER A 128 12.18 16.61 14.81
CA SER A 128 11.87 15.86 13.58
C SER A 128 12.87 14.74 13.29
N LYS A 129 14.16 14.94 13.62
CA LYS A 129 15.20 13.90 13.51
C LYS A 129 14.77 12.61 14.19
N TYR A 130 14.17 12.67 15.37
CA TYR A 130 13.74 11.48 16.12
C TYR A 130 12.37 10.93 15.68
N ARG A 131 11.77 11.51 14.63
CA ARG A 131 10.53 11.07 13.97
C ARG A 131 9.40 10.75 14.97
N PRO A 132 9.01 11.68 15.86
CA PRO A 132 7.91 11.44 16.78
C PRO A 132 6.60 11.19 16.01
N ARG A 133 5.73 10.34 16.55
CA ARG A 133 4.43 9.99 15.94
C ARG A 133 3.41 11.13 15.95
N CYS A 134 3.60 12.12 16.81
CA CYS A 134 2.67 13.23 16.98
C CYS A 134 3.22 14.51 16.31
N PRO A 135 2.33 15.45 15.94
CA PRO A 135 2.75 16.74 15.39
C PRO A 135 3.70 17.52 16.32
N ILE A 136 4.61 18.28 15.72
CA ILE A 136 5.55 19.19 16.37
C ILE A 136 5.10 20.63 16.07
N VAL A 137 4.53 21.30 17.06
CA VAL A 137 4.11 22.70 16.95
C VAL A 137 5.29 23.60 17.28
N VAL A 138 5.78 24.31 16.26
CA VAL A 138 6.96 25.16 16.33
C VAL A 138 6.54 26.60 16.59
N ILE A 139 6.84 27.09 17.78
CA ILE A 139 6.67 28.50 18.14
C ILE A 139 7.86 29.30 17.60
N THR A 140 7.59 30.32 16.79
CA THR A 140 8.64 31.17 16.22
C THR A 140 8.13 32.56 15.85
N HIS A 141 8.99 33.57 15.98
CA HIS A 141 8.78 34.91 15.43
C HIS A 141 9.38 35.04 14.02
N ASN A 142 10.19 34.07 13.59
CA ASN A 142 10.89 34.12 12.34
C ASN A 142 10.04 33.57 11.19
N ALA A 143 9.54 34.47 10.34
CA ALA A 143 8.75 34.13 9.16
C ALA A 143 9.45 33.14 8.20
N SER A 144 10.79 33.08 8.18
CA SER A 144 11.52 32.08 7.38
C SER A 144 11.41 30.69 8.00
N VAL A 145 11.48 30.57 9.34
CA VAL A 145 11.27 29.28 10.03
C VAL A 145 9.85 28.78 9.83
N VAL A 146 8.86 29.68 9.81
CA VAL A 146 7.46 29.34 9.48
C VAL A 146 7.37 28.61 8.14
N LYS A 147 8.05 29.13 7.10
CA LYS A 147 8.07 28.51 5.77
C LYS A 147 8.78 27.15 5.80
N HIS A 148 9.93 27.06 6.48
CA HIS A 148 10.69 25.82 6.59
C HIS A 148 9.93 24.69 7.29
N CYS A 149 9.05 25.01 8.25
CA CYS A 149 8.21 24.00 8.91
C CYS A 149 7.35 23.22 7.90
N ASN A 150 6.99 23.81 6.76
CA ASN A 150 6.21 23.12 5.71
C ASN A 150 7.05 22.12 4.88
N SER A 151 8.38 22.11 5.04
CA SER A 151 9.26 21.14 4.38
C SER A 151 9.74 20.04 5.32
N VAL A 152 9.82 20.28 6.62
CA VAL A 152 10.45 19.33 7.55
C VAL A 152 9.40 18.45 8.22
N PHE A 153 9.70 17.17 8.33
CA PHE A 153 8.78 16.16 8.87
C PHE A 153 8.12 16.57 10.20
N GLY A 154 6.79 16.46 10.22
CA GLY A 154 5.97 16.60 11.41
C GLY A 154 5.87 18.02 11.98
N GLN A 155 6.49 19.04 11.35
CA GLN A 155 6.49 20.40 11.89
C GLN A 155 5.28 21.23 11.43
N TYR A 156 4.71 21.99 12.35
CA TYR A 156 3.62 22.93 12.10
C TYR A 156 3.92 24.24 12.81
N ALA A 157 4.01 25.34 12.06
CA ALA A 157 4.42 26.62 12.62
C ALA A 157 3.25 27.35 13.31
N TYR A 158 3.47 27.74 14.56
CA TYR A 158 2.70 28.77 15.25
C TYR A 158 3.49 30.09 15.19
N HIS A 159 3.17 30.91 14.19
CA HIS A 159 3.85 32.17 13.94
C HIS A 159 3.37 33.27 14.91
N ILE A 160 4.31 33.91 15.58
CA ILE A 160 4.05 35.06 16.44
C ILE A 160 4.62 36.31 15.73
N PRO A 161 3.77 37.19 15.17
CA PRO A 161 4.21 38.26 14.28
C PRO A 161 5.21 39.25 14.90
N GLU A 162 5.12 39.48 16.22
CA GLU A 162 6.07 40.29 16.99
C GLU A 162 6.25 39.70 18.39
N PRO A 163 7.45 39.73 18.98
CA PRO A 163 7.62 39.37 20.39
C PRO A 163 6.85 40.39 21.23
N ALA A 164 5.65 40.02 21.67
CA ALA A 164 4.82 40.85 22.53
C ALA A 164 5.61 41.16 23.80
N THR A 165 5.86 42.45 24.04
CA THR A 165 6.63 42.97 25.18
C THR A 165 6.05 42.60 26.54
N TRP A 166 4.82 42.07 26.57
CA TRP A 166 4.07 41.69 27.76
C TRP A 166 3.69 40.21 27.81
N ALA A 167 3.98 39.40 26.78
CA ALA A 167 3.61 37.99 26.76
C ALA A 167 4.71 37.12 27.38
N THR A 168 4.35 36.37 28.41
CA THR A 168 5.21 35.38 29.08
C THR A 168 5.36 34.12 28.23
N GLU A 169 6.43 33.35 28.47
CA GLU A 169 6.62 32.03 27.85
C GLU A 169 5.39 31.12 28.05
N THR A 170 4.72 31.22 29.20
CA THR A 170 3.47 30.52 29.50
C THR A 170 2.34 30.88 28.53
N GLN A 171 2.20 32.16 28.16
CA GLN A 171 1.16 32.60 27.21
C GLN A 171 1.45 32.11 25.79
N TYR A 172 2.71 32.14 25.35
CA TYR A 172 3.07 31.57 24.05
C TYR A 172 2.84 30.08 23.98
N ARG A 173 3.20 29.34 25.04
CA ARG A 173 2.91 27.90 25.17
C ARG A 173 1.41 27.64 25.08
N GLN A 174 0.60 28.39 25.82
CA GLN A 174 -0.86 28.23 25.83
C GLN A 174 -1.46 28.50 24.44
N GLY A 175 -1.06 29.60 23.78
CA GLY A 175 -1.52 29.92 22.43
C GLY A 175 -1.12 28.87 21.39
N ALA A 176 0.07 28.28 21.51
CA ALA A 176 0.50 27.19 20.63
C ALA A 176 -0.31 25.91 20.81
N VAL A 177 -0.70 25.60 22.04
CA VAL A 177 -1.57 24.45 22.35
C VAL A 177 -2.99 24.69 21.84
N GLU A 178 -3.53 25.89 22.00
CA GLU A 178 -4.82 26.30 21.44
C GLU A 178 -4.83 26.25 19.91
N PHE A 179 -3.76 26.74 19.28
CA PHE A 179 -3.53 26.61 17.85
C PHE A 179 -3.53 25.13 17.42
N ALA A 180 -2.82 24.26 18.14
CA ALA A 180 -2.76 22.84 17.84
C ALA A 180 -4.16 22.20 17.84
N VAL A 181 -4.99 22.54 18.83
CA VAL A 181 -6.39 22.06 18.90
C VAL A 181 -7.23 22.63 17.76
N ALA A 182 -7.14 23.92 17.49
CA ALA A 182 -7.90 24.60 16.44
C ALA A 182 -7.59 24.06 15.02
N GLN A 183 -6.33 23.68 14.78
CA GLN A 183 -5.91 23.06 13.52
C GLN A 183 -6.15 21.55 13.45
N GLY A 184 -6.69 20.93 14.51
CA GLY A 184 -6.91 19.49 14.59
C GLY A 184 -5.64 18.65 14.74
N LEU A 185 -4.50 19.28 15.07
CA LEU A 185 -3.21 18.63 15.31
C LEU A 185 -3.13 17.95 16.69
N CYS A 186 -3.92 18.44 17.65
CA CYS A 186 -3.98 17.92 19.02
C CYS A 186 -5.45 17.76 19.45
N GLN A 187 -5.77 16.66 20.11
CA GLN A 187 -7.12 16.49 20.66
C GLN A 187 -7.32 17.38 21.90
N PRO A 188 -8.51 17.98 22.08
CA PRO A 188 -8.85 18.66 23.32
C PRO A 188 -8.60 17.76 24.54
N GLY A 189 -8.01 18.30 25.61
CA GLY A 189 -7.69 17.54 26.82
C GLY A 189 -6.52 16.54 26.72
N ALA A 190 -5.87 16.38 25.57
CA ALA A 190 -4.72 15.48 25.42
C ALA A 190 -3.48 16.03 26.14
N MET A 191 -2.56 15.12 26.53
CA MET A 191 -1.26 15.53 27.05
C MET A 191 -0.40 16.15 25.95
N VAL A 192 0.35 17.19 26.28
CA VAL A 192 1.26 17.90 25.38
C VAL A 192 2.65 17.97 26.01
N ALA A 193 3.66 17.55 25.25
CA ALA A 193 5.05 17.71 25.63
C ALA A 193 5.52 19.12 25.26
N VAL A 194 6.20 19.81 26.17
CA VAL A 194 6.68 21.18 25.95
C VAL A 194 8.19 21.22 26.13
N ILE A 195 8.88 21.62 25.06
CA ILE A 195 10.30 21.93 25.07
C ILE A 195 10.44 23.44 25.20
N GLY A 196 10.75 23.86 26.42
CA GLY A 196 10.95 25.26 26.81
C GLY A 196 12.42 25.64 26.96
N GLY A 197 12.65 26.82 27.54
CA GLY A 197 13.97 27.44 27.62
C GLY A 197 14.11 28.48 26.52
N VAL A 198 13.25 29.49 26.59
CA VAL A 198 13.44 30.76 25.87
C VAL A 198 14.64 31.47 26.53
N PRO A 199 15.51 32.20 25.80
CA PRO A 199 16.41 33.15 26.43
C PRO A 199 15.62 34.04 27.40
N GLN A 200 16.16 34.37 28.58
CA GLN A 200 15.53 35.37 29.47
C GLN A 200 15.38 36.76 28.80
N ASP A 201 15.88 36.89 27.58
CA ASP A 201 16.08 38.10 26.80
C ASP A 201 14.84 38.53 25.97
N VAL A 202 13.69 37.84 26.10
CA VAL A 202 12.40 38.43 25.64
C VAL A 202 11.97 39.59 26.55
N VAL A 203 12.65 39.78 27.69
CA VAL A 203 12.64 41.06 28.41
C VAL A 203 13.63 42.01 27.74
N MET A 204 13.11 42.91 26.92
CA MET A 204 13.81 44.03 26.30
C MET A 204 14.63 44.84 27.31
N THR A 205 15.91 44.51 27.49
CA THR A 205 16.94 45.50 27.83
C THR A 205 18.25 45.14 27.14
N LYS A 206 18.70 46.02 26.25
CA LYS A 206 20.01 45.96 25.59
C LYS A 206 21.12 46.05 26.66
N LYS A 207 21.50 44.92 27.27
CA LYS A 207 22.81 44.62 27.89
C LYS A 207 22.69 43.36 28.75
N ALA A 208 23.01 42.20 28.17
CA ALA A 208 23.59 41.09 28.93
C ALA A 208 24.33 40.16 27.98
N ALA A 209 25.62 39.95 28.27
CA ALA A 209 26.44 38.93 27.66
C ALA A 209 26.05 37.55 28.21
N SER A 210 25.96 36.55 27.33
CA SER A 210 25.87 35.11 27.63
C SER A 210 24.86 34.67 28.70
N SER A 211 23.56 34.81 28.44
CA SER A 211 22.54 34.03 29.18
C SER A 211 22.58 32.58 28.70
N HIS A 212 23.01 31.66 29.57
CA HIS A 212 22.94 30.23 29.27
C HIS A 212 21.47 29.83 29.23
N VAL A 213 20.96 29.52 28.04
CA VAL A 213 19.60 29.01 27.89
C VAL A 213 19.57 27.58 28.44
N ILE A 214 18.99 27.40 29.62
CA ILE A 214 18.77 26.07 30.20
C ILE A 214 17.56 25.47 29.50
N PRO A 215 17.72 24.44 28.65
CA PRO A 215 16.57 23.80 28.02
C PRO A 215 15.74 23.11 29.10
N SER A 216 14.41 23.26 29.03
CA SER A 216 13.48 22.64 29.96
C SER A 216 12.54 21.69 29.23
N PHE A 217 12.21 20.57 29.84
CA PHE A 217 11.18 19.65 29.37
C PHE A 217 10.06 19.56 30.40
N GLY A 218 8.81 19.59 29.94
CA GLY A 218 7.64 19.41 30.79
C GLY A 218 6.47 18.84 30.01
N ILE A 219 5.44 18.42 30.75
CA ILE A 219 4.16 17.96 30.20
C ILE A 219 3.07 18.91 30.68
N THR A 220 2.14 19.24 29.79
CA THR A 220 0.92 20.00 30.07
C THR A 220 -0.29 19.31 29.43
N THR A 221 -1.47 19.91 29.52
CA THR A 221 -2.70 19.38 28.96
C THR A 221 -3.33 20.40 28.01
N ALA A 222 -3.85 19.93 26.88
CA ALA A 222 -4.61 20.75 25.95
C ALA A 222 -5.95 21.20 26.55
N PRO A 223 -6.46 22.39 26.19
CA PRO A 223 -7.75 22.84 26.68
C PRO A 223 -8.87 21.91 26.21
N GLY A 224 -9.92 21.77 27.04
CA GLY A 224 -11.08 20.93 26.76
C GLY A 224 -11.03 19.56 27.46
N VAL A 225 -11.96 18.68 27.08
CA VAL A 225 -12.13 17.35 27.70
C VAL A 225 -11.64 16.29 26.73
N PHE A 226 -10.69 15.47 27.19
CA PHE A 226 -10.21 14.33 26.42
C PHE A 226 -11.35 13.33 26.23
N ARG A 227 -11.65 13.01 24.98
CA ARG A 227 -12.54 11.92 24.61
C ARG A 227 -11.76 10.96 23.73
N LYS A 228 -11.62 9.71 24.18
CA LYS A 228 -11.16 8.60 23.34
C LYS A 228 -12.19 8.42 22.22
N MET A 229 -12.07 9.19 21.13
CA MET A 229 -13.01 9.09 20.01
C MET A 229 -12.63 7.93 19.09
N ALA A 230 -13.64 7.16 18.69
CA ALA A 230 -13.58 6.39 17.45
C ALA A 230 -13.46 7.37 16.27
N ARG A 231 -12.60 7.05 15.30
CA ARG A 231 -12.24 7.86 14.12
C ARG A 231 -13.41 8.72 13.61
N THR A 232 -13.37 10.04 13.80
CA THR A 232 -14.32 10.97 13.16
C THR A 232 -13.59 12.02 12.32
N GLY A 233 -13.86 11.99 11.01
CA GLY A 233 -14.02 13.13 10.08
C GLY A 233 -12.86 14.10 9.79
N SER A 234 -11.90 14.30 10.70
CA SER A 234 -10.78 15.22 10.46
C SER A 234 -9.64 14.52 9.75
N THR A 235 -9.11 15.13 8.69
CA THR A 235 -7.96 14.64 7.93
C THR A 235 -6.60 14.82 8.64
N LEU A 236 -6.58 15.52 9.79
CA LEU A 236 -5.35 15.91 10.51
C LEU A 236 -5.25 15.35 11.93
N ILE A 237 -6.32 14.75 12.47
CA ILE A 237 -6.27 14.16 13.81
C ILE A 237 -5.34 12.94 13.76
N ASN A 238 -4.21 13.04 14.47
CA ASN A 238 -3.41 11.89 14.88
C ASN A 238 -4.38 10.85 15.44
N PRO A 239 -4.50 9.65 14.82
CA PRO A 239 -5.41 8.64 15.35
C PRO A 239 -4.99 8.40 16.80
N ALA A 240 -5.85 8.79 17.75
CA ALA A 240 -5.74 8.33 19.13
C ALA A 240 -5.45 6.83 19.06
N TYR A 241 -4.54 6.36 19.92
CA TYR A 241 -4.16 4.96 19.95
C TYR A 241 -5.43 4.15 20.21
N ALA A 242 -6.01 3.59 19.15
CA ALA A 242 -7.16 2.72 19.28
C ALA A 242 -6.61 1.44 19.93
N GLU A 243 -6.94 1.20 21.20
CA GLU A 243 -6.60 -0.06 21.88
C GLU A 243 -7.08 -1.29 21.11
N GLU A 244 -8.12 -1.16 20.26
CA GLU A 244 -8.55 -2.21 19.33
C GLU A 244 -7.49 -2.59 18.26
N SER A 245 -6.42 -1.81 18.10
CA SER A 245 -5.27 -2.16 17.24
C SER A 245 -4.22 -3.04 17.94
N ALA A 246 -4.57 -3.75 19.01
CA ALA A 246 -3.62 -4.43 19.91
C ALA A 246 -2.69 -5.45 19.23
N VAL A 247 -3.00 -5.90 18.01
CA VAL A 247 -2.11 -6.76 17.21
C VAL A 247 -1.71 -6.02 15.94
N LYS A 248 -0.69 -5.16 16.03
CA LYS A 248 -0.04 -4.61 14.84
C LYS A 248 1.02 -5.58 14.35
N THR A 249 0.98 -5.92 13.06
CA THR A 249 2.10 -6.61 12.40
C THR A 249 3.31 -5.69 12.39
N ILE A 250 4.42 -6.13 12.99
CA ILE A 250 5.67 -5.37 13.02
C ILE A 250 6.61 -5.95 11.97
N SER A 251 6.80 -5.22 10.88
CA SER A 251 7.84 -5.53 9.88
C SER A 251 9.19 -5.03 10.37
N LEU A 252 10.24 -5.84 10.20
CA LEU A 252 11.61 -5.36 10.39
C LEU A 252 11.96 -4.41 9.24
N ARG A 253 12.57 -3.28 9.55
CA ARG A 253 13.18 -2.38 8.57
C ARG A 253 14.65 -2.23 8.91
N SER A 254 15.51 -2.92 8.17
CA SER A 254 16.96 -2.81 8.34
C SER A 254 17.68 -3.00 7.02
N THR A 255 18.37 -1.96 6.57
CA THR A 255 19.34 -2.05 5.48
C THR A 255 20.73 -1.75 6.04
N ALA A 256 21.69 -2.62 5.73
CA ALA A 256 23.10 -2.42 6.03
C ALA A 256 23.82 -2.30 4.69
N ILE A 257 23.98 -1.06 4.22
CA ILE A 257 24.59 -0.76 2.91
C ILE A 257 25.76 0.21 3.11
N SER A 258 26.91 -0.21 2.61
CA SER A 258 28.16 0.53 2.59
C SER A 258 28.42 1.14 1.20
N LEU A 259 29.38 2.07 1.14
CA LEU A 259 29.78 2.67 -0.14
C LEU A 259 30.43 1.64 -1.06
N ASP A 260 31.21 0.73 -0.47
CA ASP A 260 31.90 -0.33 -1.20
C ASP A 260 30.92 -1.30 -1.85
N GLU A 261 29.82 -1.65 -1.17
CA GLU A 261 28.76 -2.47 -1.76
C GLU A 261 28.05 -1.79 -2.94
N VAL A 262 27.88 -0.46 -2.90
CA VAL A 262 27.26 0.31 -4.00
C VAL A 262 28.16 0.36 -5.24
N PHE A 263 29.48 0.43 -5.06
CA PHE A 263 30.44 0.47 -6.17
C PHE A 263 31.05 -0.89 -6.51
N SER A 264 30.73 -1.94 -5.75
CA SER A 264 31.24 -3.28 -5.98
C SER A 264 30.71 -3.82 -7.32
N PRO A 265 31.58 -4.31 -8.21
CA PRO A 265 31.16 -5.01 -9.41
C PRO A 265 30.72 -6.46 -9.12
N ALA A 266 30.99 -6.97 -7.91
CA ALA A 266 30.65 -8.34 -7.53
C ALA A 266 29.17 -8.45 -7.12
N ALA A 267 28.43 -9.30 -7.82
CA ALA A 267 27.07 -9.66 -7.46
C ALA A 267 27.07 -10.83 -6.45
N PRO A 268 26.36 -10.74 -5.32
CA PRO A 268 26.23 -11.85 -4.38
C PRO A 268 25.38 -12.98 -4.98
N VAL A 269 25.48 -14.17 -4.40
CA VAL A 269 24.59 -15.30 -4.76
C VAL A 269 23.14 -14.91 -4.44
N ARG A 270 22.29 -14.89 -5.46
CA ARG A 270 20.87 -14.58 -5.32
C ARG A 270 20.17 -15.65 -4.47
N LYS A 271 19.45 -15.21 -3.43
CA LYS A 271 18.63 -16.07 -2.56
C LYS A 271 17.16 -16.07 -2.94
N THR A 272 16.57 -14.89 -3.16
CA THR A 272 15.18 -14.71 -3.59
C THR A 272 14.92 -15.41 -4.91
N LYS A 273 13.84 -16.19 -5.01
CA LYS A 273 13.48 -16.96 -6.21
C LYS A 273 12.66 -16.14 -7.20
N ILE A 274 12.71 -16.50 -8.48
CA ILE A 274 11.99 -15.82 -9.56
C ILE A 274 10.94 -16.78 -10.14
N VAL A 275 9.68 -16.32 -10.14
CA VAL A 275 8.55 -17.02 -10.76
C VAL A 275 8.26 -16.36 -12.11
N CYS A 276 8.30 -17.12 -13.20
CA CYS A 276 8.03 -16.60 -14.54
C CYS A 276 6.74 -17.21 -15.08
N THR A 277 5.84 -16.39 -15.62
CA THR A 277 4.60 -16.89 -16.26
C THR A 277 4.93 -17.37 -17.67
N MET A 278 4.57 -18.61 -17.99
CA MET A 278 4.76 -19.19 -19.32
C MET A 278 3.65 -18.71 -20.25
N GLY A 279 4.03 -18.00 -21.32
CA GLY A 279 3.10 -17.52 -22.35
C GLY A 279 3.69 -17.66 -23.77
N PRO A 280 2.91 -17.36 -24.82
CA PRO A 280 3.31 -17.61 -26.21
C PRO A 280 4.66 -17.02 -26.63
N LYS A 281 5.13 -15.97 -25.94
CA LYS A 281 6.43 -15.31 -26.16
C LYS A 281 7.63 -16.10 -25.64
N CYS A 282 7.40 -17.16 -24.86
CA CYS A 282 8.46 -17.96 -24.24
C CYS A 282 8.08 -19.45 -24.17
N TRP A 283 7.35 -19.93 -25.17
CA TRP A 283 6.91 -21.33 -25.24
C TRP A 283 7.86 -22.23 -26.03
N ASP A 284 8.75 -21.67 -26.83
CA ASP A 284 9.80 -22.40 -27.55
C ASP A 284 10.96 -22.79 -26.62
N GLU A 285 11.68 -23.85 -26.98
CA GLU A 285 12.74 -24.43 -26.15
C GLU A 285 13.94 -23.49 -25.97
N GLU A 286 14.28 -22.71 -27.00
CA GLU A 286 15.38 -21.73 -26.97
C GLU A 286 15.12 -20.68 -25.89
N THR A 287 13.96 -20.01 -25.94
CA THR A 287 13.59 -18.98 -24.97
C THR A 287 13.42 -19.56 -23.56
N ILE A 288 12.85 -20.76 -23.41
CA ILE A 288 12.80 -21.45 -22.10
C ILE A 288 14.22 -21.63 -21.55
N GLY A 289 15.16 -22.02 -22.41
CA GLY A 289 16.56 -22.17 -22.04
C GLY A 289 17.18 -20.86 -21.54
N GLU A 290 16.94 -19.76 -22.27
CA GLU A 290 17.39 -18.42 -21.88
C GLU A 290 16.81 -17.99 -20.52
N LEU A 291 15.54 -18.28 -20.26
CA LEU A 291 14.89 -17.98 -18.97
C LEU A 291 15.53 -18.73 -17.79
N ILE A 292 15.87 -20.01 -18.00
CA ILE A 292 16.56 -20.81 -16.97
C ILE A 292 17.95 -20.23 -16.69
N ASP A 293 18.71 -19.90 -17.74
CA ASP A 293 20.05 -19.32 -17.61
C ASP A 293 20.01 -17.94 -16.93
N ALA A 294 18.97 -17.13 -17.22
CA ALA A 294 18.74 -15.84 -16.58
C ALA A 294 18.32 -15.95 -15.10
N GLY A 295 17.88 -17.13 -14.64
CA GLY A 295 17.62 -17.42 -13.23
C GLY A 295 16.19 -17.76 -12.85
N MET A 296 15.32 -18.07 -13.82
CA MET A 296 13.96 -18.59 -13.55
C MET A 296 14.04 -19.78 -12.58
N SER A 297 13.27 -19.72 -11.50
CA SER A 297 13.24 -20.76 -10.46
C SER A 297 11.92 -21.54 -10.46
N VAL A 298 10.83 -20.90 -10.88
CA VAL A 298 9.49 -21.50 -10.96
C VAL A 298 8.83 -21.10 -12.29
N ALA A 299 8.33 -22.07 -13.04
CA ALA A 299 7.49 -21.86 -14.22
C ALA A 299 6.01 -21.84 -13.80
N ARG A 300 5.34 -20.70 -13.98
CA ARG A 300 3.92 -20.50 -13.68
C ARG A 300 3.07 -20.71 -14.93
N PHE A 301 2.05 -21.55 -14.82
CA PHE A 301 1.06 -21.82 -15.85
C PHE A 301 -0.26 -21.19 -15.44
N ASN A 302 -0.75 -20.21 -16.21
CA ASN A 302 -1.97 -19.47 -15.90
C ASN A 302 -3.20 -20.14 -16.54
N PHE A 303 -4.05 -20.78 -15.74
CA PHE A 303 -5.22 -21.53 -16.21
C PHE A 303 -6.49 -20.67 -16.42
N SER A 304 -6.39 -19.34 -16.26
CA SER A 304 -7.40 -18.41 -16.80
C SER A 304 -7.43 -18.41 -18.33
N HIS A 305 -6.37 -18.89 -18.98
CA HIS A 305 -6.23 -18.99 -20.43
C HIS A 305 -5.71 -20.38 -20.86
N GLY A 306 -5.92 -20.71 -22.13
CA GLY A 306 -5.48 -22.00 -22.69
C GLY A 306 -6.31 -23.19 -22.22
N ASP A 307 -6.02 -24.35 -22.80
CA ASP A 307 -6.59 -25.65 -22.44
C ASP A 307 -5.48 -26.60 -21.94
N HIS A 308 -5.87 -27.80 -21.51
CA HIS A 308 -4.92 -28.78 -20.98
C HIS A 308 -3.91 -29.23 -22.03
N GLU A 309 -4.27 -29.29 -23.31
CA GLU A 309 -3.38 -29.71 -24.38
C GLU A 309 -2.25 -28.70 -24.60
N ALA A 310 -2.60 -27.41 -24.70
CA ALA A 310 -1.64 -26.33 -24.82
C ALA A 310 -0.69 -26.27 -23.61
N HIS A 311 -1.24 -26.35 -22.39
CA HIS A 311 -0.43 -26.35 -21.16
C HIS A 311 0.47 -27.59 -21.07
N GLN A 312 0.00 -28.76 -21.50
CA GLN A 312 0.81 -29.99 -21.51
C GLN A 312 2.01 -29.84 -22.44
N GLY A 313 1.80 -29.35 -23.67
CA GLY A 313 2.89 -29.18 -24.62
C GLY A 313 3.97 -28.22 -24.12
N VAL A 314 3.58 -27.16 -23.39
CA VAL A 314 4.54 -26.23 -22.76
C VAL A 314 5.25 -26.88 -21.58
N LEU A 315 4.52 -27.61 -20.73
CA LEU A 315 5.11 -28.32 -19.58
C LEU A 315 6.15 -29.34 -20.02
N ASP A 316 5.86 -30.11 -21.08
CA ASP A 316 6.76 -31.12 -21.62
C ASP A 316 8.08 -30.47 -22.11
N ARG A 317 7.99 -29.34 -22.83
CA ARG A 317 9.17 -28.56 -23.25
C ARG A 317 9.95 -28.00 -22.08
N VAL A 318 9.26 -27.40 -21.10
CA VAL A 318 9.90 -26.87 -19.88
C VAL A 318 10.69 -27.96 -19.15
N ARG A 319 10.11 -29.14 -18.97
CA ARG A 319 10.78 -30.29 -18.32
C ARG A 319 11.94 -30.83 -19.14
N ALA A 320 11.80 -30.91 -20.47
CA ALA A 320 12.87 -31.36 -21.35
C ALA A 320 14.09 -30.42 -21.27
N VAL A 321 13.88 -29.12 -21.41
CA VAL A 321 14.96 -28.10 -21.35
C VAL A 321 15.57 -28.03 -19.94
N ALA A 322 14.75 -28.12 -18.89
CA ALA A 322 15.24 -28.17 -17.51
C ALA A 322 16.18 -29.36 -17.29
N LYS A 323 15.82 -30.54 -17.80
CA LYS A 323 16.65 -31.74 -17.73
C LYS A 323 17.96 -31.58 -18.51
N GLU A 324 17.92 -31.02 -19.71
CA GLU A 324 19.12 -30.75 -20.52
C GLU A 324 20.09 -29.80 -19.79
N LYS A 325 19.55 -28.76 -19.17
CA LYS A 325 20.33 -27.76 -18.42
C LYS A 325 20.71 -28.20 -17.00
N ASN A 326 20.36 -29.41 -16.59
CA ASN A 326 20.54 -29.90 -15.21
C ASN A 326 19.95 -28.94 -14.15
N SER A 327 18.77 -28.40 -14.45
CA SER A 327 18.01 -27.49 -13.58
C SER A 327 16.81 -28.22 -12.97
N HIS A 328 16.56 -27.97 -11.69
CA HIS A 328 15.41 -28.50 -10.94
C HIS A 328 14.40 -27.38 -10.67
N LEU A 329 13.91 -26.75 -11.74
CA LEU A 329 12.90 -25.71 -11.62
C LEU A 329 11.55 -26.30 -11.22
N ALA A 330 10.78 -25.58 -10.41
CA ALA A 330 9.45 -26.01 -9.99
C ALA A 330 8.36 -25.54 -10.96
N CYS A 331 7.26 -26.28 -11.04
CA CYS A 331 6.10 -25.96 -11.87
C CYS A 331 4.92 -25.58 -10.97
N LEU A 332 4.29 -24.44 -11.28
CA LEU A 332 3.18 -23.87 -10.53
C LEU A 332 1.95 -23.76 -11.42
N LEU A 333 0.84 -24.39 -11.01
CA LEU A 333 -0.47 -24.21 -11.63
C LEU A 333 -1.19 -23.06 -10.94
N ASP A 334 -1.55 -21.99 -11.66
CA ASP A 334 -2.35 -20.89 -11.15
C ASP A 334 -3.81 -21.04 -11.63
N THR A 335 -4.72 -21.27 -10.69
CA THR A 335 -6.14 -21.54 -10.97
C THR A 335 -6.84 -20.33 -11.59
N LYS A 336 -7.88 -20.57 -12.38
CA LYS A 336 -8.71 -19.46 -12.89
C LYS A 336 -9.47 -18.80 -11.74
N GLY A 337 -10.08 -19.62 -10.89
CA GLY A 337 -10.86 -19.16 -9.74
C GLY A 337 -12.15 -18.40 -10.11
N PRO A 338 -12.82 -17.85 -9.08
CA PRO A 338 -14.16 -17.28 -9.18
C PRO A 338 -14.19 -15.83 -9.70
N GLU A 339 -13.70 -15.60 -10.91
CA GLU A 339 -13.72 -14.26 -11.52
C GLU A 339 -15.13 -13.82 -11.96
N ILE A 340 -15.51 -12.58 -11.65
CA ILE A 340 -16.73 -11.96 -12.17
C ILE A 340 -16.41 -11.25 -13.48
N ARG A 341 -17.21 -11.53 -14.53
CA ARG A 341 -17.00 -11.01 -15.89
C ARG A 341 -18.26 -10.35 -16.43
N THR A 342 -18.09 -9.34 -17.30
CA THR A 342 -19.20 -8.78 -18.08
C THR A 342 -19.71 -9.79 -19.10
N ALA A 343 -21.03 -9.78 -19.30
CA ALA A 343 -21.73 -10.55 -20.33
C ALA A 343 -21.40 -10.04 -21.74
N MET A 344 -21.90 -10.75 -22.76
CA MET A 344 -21.79 -10.30 -24.15
C MET A 344 -22.64 -9.04 -24.39
N LEU A 345 -22.27 -8.29 -25.42
CA LEU A 345 -22.95 -7.08 -25.87
C LEU A 345 -23.62 -7.35 -27.22
N ARG A 346 -24.71 -6.64 -27.49
CA ARG A 346 -25.41 -6.70 -28.76
C ARG A 346 -24.45 -6.33 -29.88
N ASP A 347 -24.49 -7.10 -30.95
CA ASP A 347 -23.62 -6.97 -32.13
C ASP A 347 -22.12 -7.09 -31.82
N HIS A 348 -21.74 -7.54 -30.61
CA HIS A 348 -20.35 -7.60 -30.12
C HIS A 348 -19.61 -6.26 -30.09
N GLU A 349 -20.35 -5.15 -30.10
CA GLU A 349 -19.79 -3.80 -30.14
C GLU A 349 -19.64 -3.21 -28.72
N PRO A 350 -18.48 -2.60 -28.38
CA PRO A 350 -18.30 -1.92 -27.10
C PRO A 350 -19.26 -0.74 -26.93
N ILE A 351 -19.81 -0.60 -25.72
CA ILE A 351 -20.74 0.50 -25.38
C ILE A 351 -19.95 1.67 -24.78
N TYR A 352 -20.22 2.90 -25.26
CA TYR A 352 -19.71 4.12 -24.63
C TYR A 352 -20.61 4.53 -23.46
N LEU A 353 -20.04 4.64 -22.26
CA LEU A 353 -20.73 5.03 -21.05
C LEU A 353 -20.34 6.47 -20.68
N GLU A 354 -21.34 7.29 -20.38
CA GLU A 354 -21.18 8.70 -19.99
C GLU A 354 -21.35 8.88 -18.48
N LYS A 355 -20.58 9.78 -17.91
CA LYS A 355 -20.65 10.13 -16.50
C LYS A 355 -22.06 10.63 -16.14
N ASN A 356 -22.56 10.15 -15.01
CA ASN A 356 -23.89 10.38 -14.46
C ASN A 356 -25.04 9.71 -15.22
N GLN A 357 -24.79 8.95 -16.30
CA GLN A 357 -25.86 8.23 -16.97
C GLN A 357 -26.41 7.10 -16.06
N PRO A 358 -27.74 6.87 -16.03
CA PRO A 358 -28.32 5.72 -15.37
C PRO A 358 -28.01 4.43 -16.15
N ILE A 359 -27.88 3.32 -15.45
CA ILE A 359 -27.62 2.01 -16.05
C ILE A 359 -28.25 0.89 -15.22
N THR A 360 -28.78 -0.12 -15.89
CA THR A 360 -29.24 -1.36 -15.25
C THR A 360 -28.17 -2.43 -15.38
N VAL A 361 -27.81 -3.07 -14.27
CA VAL A 361 -26.89 -4.22 -14.25
C VAL A 361 -27.67 -5.46 -13.84
N GLU A 362 -27.56 -6.53 -14.62
CA GLU A 362 -28.25 -7.79 -14.37
C GLU A 362 -27.28 -8.89 -13.90
N ALA A 363 -27.69 -9.62 -12.87
CA ALA A 363 -27.06 -10.83 -12.35
C ALA A 363 -27.42 -12.02 -13.26
N VAL A 364 -26.69 -12.16 -14.37
CA VAL A 364 -27.00 -13.15 -15.41
C VAL A 364 -26.56 -14.56 -15.01
N GLY A 365 -25.46 -14.69 -14.24
CA GLY A 365 -24.93 -16.00 -13.87
C GLY A 365 -24.26 -16.72 -15.05
N ASP A 366 -24.41 -18.04 -15.10
CA ASP A 366 -23.76 -18.89 -16.11
C ASP A 366 -24.18 -18.57 -17.56
N ALA A 367 -25.34 -17.95 -17.76
CA ALA A 367 -25.84 -17.54 -19.08
C ALA A 367 -25.20 -16.24 -19.62
N TYR A 368 -24.13 -15.73 -18.99
CA TYR A 368 -23.49 -14.47 -19.39
C TYR A 368 -22.93 -14.46 -20.82
N THR A 369 -22.66 -15.63 -21.40
CA THR A 369 -22.23 -15.77 -22.80
C THR A 369 -23.38 -15.70 -23.81
N GLU A 370 -24.63 -15.86 -23.35
CA GLU A 370 -25.84 -15.81 -24.18
C GLU A 370 -26.56 -14.46 -24.07
N PHE A 371 -26.39 -13.79 -22.92
CA PHE A 371 -26.96 -12.47 -22.68
C PHE A 371 -26.34 -11.41 -23.59
N GLN A 372 -27.18 -10.50 -24.11
CA GLN A 372 -26.76 -9.40 -24.97
C GLN A 372 -27.11 -8.05 -24.33
N GLY A 373 -26.13 -7.45 -23.66
CA GLY A 373 -26.23 -6.09 -23.14
C GLY A 373 -26.29 -5.05 -24.26
N TYR A 374 -26.89 -3.90 -24.02
CA TYR A 374 -27.09 -2.87 -25.04
C TYR A 374 -27.18 -1.47 -24.44
N LYS A 375 -26.99 -0.46 -25.30
CA LYS A 375 -27.29 0.95 -25.04
C LYS A 375 -28.16 1.48 -26.18
N THR A 376 -29.29 2.06 -25.84
CA THR A 376 -30.12 2.93 -26.71
C THR A 376 -30.15 4.33 -26.13
N ASP A 377 -30.88 5.25 -26.77
CA ASP A 377 -31.06 6.62 -26.28
C ASP A 377 -31.88 6.64 -24.96
N GLU A 378 -32.70 5.63 -24.71
CA GLU A 378 -33.59 5.52 -23.55
C GLU A 378 -33.03 4.65 -22.42
N GLU A 379 -32.32 3.57 -22.75
CA GLU A 379 -31.88 2.56 -21.77
C GLU A 379 -30.46 2.07 -22.01
N THR A 380 -29.70 1.87 -20.92
CA THR A 380 -28.46 1.10 -20.93
C THR A 380 -28.57 -0.09 -19.99
N ARG A 381 -28.33 -1.29 -20.50
CA ARG A 381 -28.40 -2.55 -19.74
C ARG A 381 -27.18 -3.42 -20.02
N ILE A 382 -26.54 -3.89 -18.96
CA ILE A 382 -25.40 -4.82 -19.03
C ILE A 382 -25.62 -6.01 -18.10
N GLY A 383 -24.92 -7.12 -18.36
CA GLY A 383 -25.00 -8.33 -17.56
C GLY A 383 -23.66 -8.67 -16.89
N LEU A 384 -23.73 -9.36 -15.76
CA LEU A 384 -22.59 -9.91 -15.03
C LEU A 384 -22.74 -11.42 -14.82
N SER A 385 -21.62 -12.13 -14.86
CA SER A 385 -21.56 -13.58 -14.62
C SER A 385 -21.87 -14.01 -13.18
N TYR A 386 -22.06 -13.05 -12.26
CA TYR A 386 -22.31 -13.35 -10.85
C TYR A 386 -23.81 -13.39 -10.55
N ALA A 387 -24.37 -14.60 -10.43
CA ALA A 387 -25.80 -14.81 -10.18
C ALA A 387 -26.28 -14.24 -8.83
N LYS A 388 -25.40 -14.22 -7.81
CA LYS A 388 -25.73 -13.70 -6.47
C LYS A 388 -25.42 -12.20 -6.29
N LEU A 389 -25.23 -11.45 -7.38
CA LEU A 389 -24.82 -10.06 -7.35
C LEU A 389 -25.75 -9.19 -6.49
N CYS A 390 -27.06 -9.25 -6.74
CA CYS A 390 -28.05 -8.41 -6.08
C CYS A 390 -28.26 -8.76 -4.60
N GLN A 391 -27.90 -9.98 -4.18
CA GLN A 391 -27.89 -10.40 -2.78
C GLN A 391 -26.61 -9.97 -2.05
N SER A 392 -25.52 -9.72 -2.80
CA SER A 392 -24.19 -9.44 -2.23
C SER A 392 -23.90 -7.95 -2.13
N VAL A 393 -24.41 -7.15 -3.07
CA VAL A 393 -24.20 -5.70 -3.09
C VAL A 393 -25.38 -4.95 -2.46
N LYS A 394 -25.12 -3.73 -1.96
CA LYS A 394 -26.12 -2.81 -1.41
C LYS A 394 -25.98 -1.41 -2.03
N PRO A 395 -27.02 -0.56 -1.95
CA PRO A 395 -26.93 0.84 -2.35
C PRO A 395 -25.68 1.52 -1.77
N GLY A 396 -24.95 2.23 -2.62
CA GLY A 396 -23.69 2.88 -2.26
C GLY A 396 -22.42 2.08 -2.61
N ASN A 397 -22.51 0.75 -2.80
CA ASN A 397 -21.36 -0.02 -3.31
C ASN A 397 -20.94 0.45 -4.71
N LYS A 398 -19.67 0.17 -5.04
CA LYS A 398 -19.09 0.45 -6.36
C LYS A 398 -18.78 -0.88 -7.04
N LEU A 399 -19.09 -0.97 -8.33
CA LEU A 399 -18.69 -2.04 -9.22
C LEU A 399 -17.60 -1.47 -10.12
N LEU A 400 -16.43 -2.10 -10.12
CA LEU A 400 -15.26 -1.66 -10.89
C LEU A 400 -15.07 -2.59 -12.07
N PHE A 401 -15.15 -2.10 -13.29
CA PHE A 401 -15.02 -2.91 -14.50
C PHE A 401 -13.73 -2.58 -15.27
N ALA A 402 -13.16 -3.58 -15.93
CA ALA A 402 -11.94 -3.45 -16.74
C ALA A 402 -10.81 -2.78 -15.92
N ASP A 403 -10.45 -3.41 -14.81
CA ASP A 403 -9.44 -2.92 -13.86
C ASP A 403 -9.77 -1.51 -13.32
N GLY A 404 -11.08 -1.25 -13.12
CA GLY A 404 -11.61 0.03 -12.63
C GLY A 404 -11.58 1.18 -13.63
N SER A 405 -11.33 0.89 -14.91
CA SER A 405 -11.51 1.85 -15.99
C SER A 405 -12.94 2.39 -16.09
N VAL A 406 -13.93 1.61 -15.65
CA VAL A 406 -15.32 2.03 -15.52
C VAL A 406 -15.78 1.78 -14.09
N VAL A 407 -16.41 2.78 -13.48
CA VAL A 407 -16.98 2.66 -12.14
C VAL A 407 -18.49 2.91 -12.20
N ILE A 408 -19.26 1.94 -11.70
CA ILE A 408 -20.71 2.08 -11.53
C ILE A 408 -21.01 2.07 -10.04
N LYS A 409 -21.72 3.09 -9.55
CA LYS A 409 -22.21 3.12 -8.17
C LYS A 409 -23.63 2.56 -8.11
N VAL A 410 -23.88 1.59 -7.23
CA VAL A 410 -25.22 1.06 -6.97
C VAL A 410 -26.08 2.13 -6.34
N ILE A 411 -27.25 2.38 -6.92
CA ILE A 411 -28.26 3.30 -6.39
C ILE A 411 -29.37 2.52 -5.70
N GLU A 412 -29.82 1.43 -6.31
CA GLU A 412 -30.99 0.68 -5.85
C GLU A 412 -30.90 -0.78 -6.32
N ILE A 413 -31.37 -1.72 -5.50
CA ILE A 413 -31.60 -3.11 -5.89
C ILE A 413 -33.09 -3.22 -6.27
N LEU A 414 -33.38 -3.55 -7.52
CA LEU A 414 -34.74 -3.56 -8.05
C LEU A 414 -35.44 -4.89 -7.75
N ASP A 415 -34.72 -5.99 -7.94
CA ASP A 415 -35.17 -7.35 -7.66
C ASP A 415 -33.95 -8.29 -7.50
N ASP A 416 -34.19 -9.61 -7.43
CA ASP A 416 -33.15 -10.62 -7.23
C ASP A 416 -32.10 -10.68 -8.34
N ARG A 417 -32.36 -10.09 -9.52
CA ARG A 417 -31.45 -10.09 -10.67
C ARG A 417 -31.07 -8.71 -11.17
N HIS A 418 -31.85 -7.68 -10.93
CA HIS A 418 -31.60 -6.35 -11.48
C HIS A 418 -31.24 -5.34 -10.40
N LEU A 419 -30.18 -4.57 -10.65
CA LEU A 419 -29.86 -3.37 -9.88
C LEU A 419 -29.77 -2.16 -10.79
N LYS A 420 -30.10 -1.00 -10.23
CA LYS A 420 -29.92 0.30 -10.85
C LYS A 420 -28.64 0.94 -10.35
N GLY A 421 -27.81 1.39 -11.27
CA GLY A 421 -26.57 2.09 -10.99
C GLY A 421 -26.49 3.44 -11.70
N VAL A 422 -25.44 4.18 -11.35
CA VAL A 422 -25.00 5.40 -12.04
C VAL A 422 -23.54 5.28 -12.43
N VAL A 423 -23.23 5.63 -13.67
CA VAL A 423 -21.85 5.63 -14.19
C VAL A 423 -21.09 6.82 -13.61
N MET A 424 -19.88 6.60 -13.13
CA MET A 424 -19.09 7.63 -12.43
C MET A 424 -18.08 8.35 -13.33
N ASN A 425 -17.79 7.83 -14.53
CA ASN A 425 -16.79 8.35 -15.45
C ASN A 425 -17.07 7.97 -16.91
N ASP A 426 -16.58 8.78 -17.85
CA ASP A 426 -16.73 8.53 -19.29
C ASP A 426 -15.73 7.48 -19.79
N LYS A 427 -16.22 6.38 -20.37
CA LYS A 427 -15.35 5.32 -20.95
C LYS A 427 -16.15 4.31 -21.78
N LYS A 428 -15.46 3.62 -22.71
CA LYS A 428 -16.00 2.42 -23.38
C LYS A 428 -15.91 1.20 -22.46
N LEU A 429 -16.98 0.41 -22.42
CA LEU A 429 -17.02 -0.91 -21.81
C LEU A 429 -17.15 -1.98 -22.91
N GLY A 430 -16.29 -2.99 -22.86
CA GLY A 430 -16.34 -4.15 -23.77
C GLY A 430 -16.90 -5.40 -23.09
N GLU A 431 -16.90 -6.50 -23.83
CA GLU A 431 -17.32 -7.82 -23.36
C GLU A 431 -16.25 -8.51 -22.50
N ARG A 432 -16.69 -9.43 -21.64
CA ARG A 432 -15.83 -10.32 -20.82
C ARG A 432 -14.75 -9.59 -20.02
N LYS A 433 -15.00 -8.33 -19.68
CA LYS A 433 -14.14 -7.54 -18.80
C LYS A 433 -14.33 -8.01 -17.36
N ASN A 434 -13.25 -8.01 -16.59
CA ASN A 434 -13.30 -8.29 -15.16
C ASN A 434 -14.18 -7.25 -14.44
N CYS A 435 -14.81 -7.69 -13.36
CA CYS A 435 -15.57 -6.86 -12.44
C CYS A 435 -15.11 -7.15 -11.01
N ASN A 436 -14.70 -6.13 -10.29
CA ASN A 436 -14.32 -6.18 -8.88
C ASN A 436 -15.42 -5.53 -8.03
N LEU A 437 -15.62 -6.04 -6.81
CA LEU A 437 -16.68 -5.62 -5.88
C LEU A 437 -16.10 -5.20 -4.52
N PRO A 438 -15.42 -4.02 -4.44
CA PRO A 438 -14.74 -3.60 -3.22
C PRO A 438 -15.66 -3.57 -1.99
N GLY A 439 -15.21 -4.23 -0.93
CA GLY A 439 -15.93 -4.33 0.34
C GLY A 439 -17.19 -5.21 0.30
N VAL A 440 -17.31 -6.08 -0.70
CA VAL A 440 -18.39 -7.05 -0.82
C VAL A 440 -17.83 -8.47 -0.68
N LYS A 441 -18.46 -9.28 0.18
CA LYS A 441 -18.17 -10.71 0.25
C LYS A 441 -18.77 -11.40 -0.96
N VAL A 442 -17.91 -11.93 -1.83
CA VAL A 442 -18.33 -12.65 -3.04
C VAL A 442 -18.55 -14.12 -2.68
N ASP A 443 -19.81 -14.53 -2.64
CA ASP A 443 -20.27 -15.90 -2.41
C ASP A 443 -20.22 -16.71 -3.73
N ILE A 444 -19.00 -17.06 -4.14
CA ILE A 444 -18.70 -18.01 -5.21
C ILE A 444 -17.71 -19.03 -4.63
N PRO A 445 -17.87 -20.34 -4.91
CA PRO A 445 -16.90 -21.34 -4.49
C PRO A 445 -15.48 -21.00 -4.96
N VAL A 446 -14.49 -21.15 -4.07
CA VAL A 446 -13.06 -20.89 -4.38
C VAL A 446 -12.54 -21.75 -5.53
N LEU A 447 -13.07 -22.97 -5.68
CA LEU A 447 -12.83 -23.85 -6.82
C LEU A 447 -14.12 -24.00 -7.63
N THR A 448 -14.08 -23.60 -8.89
CA THR A 448 -15.14 -23.91 -9.86
C THR A 448 -15.02 -25.36 -10.36
N ALA A 449 -16.03 -25.85 -11.08
CA ALA A 449 -15.95 -27.17 -11.73
C ALA A 449 -14.76 -27.27 -12.69
N LYS A 450 -14.39 -26.16 -13.36
CA LYS A 450 -13.18 -26.09 -14.18
C LYS A 450 -11.93 -26.23 -13.31
N ASP A 451 -11.83 -25.49 -12.21
CA ASP A 451 -10.64 -25.56 -11.35
C ASP A 451 -10.46 -26.95 -10.75
N ILE A 452 -11.55 -27.62 -10.33
CA ILE A 452 -11.48 -29.02 -9.87
C ILE A 452 -10.94 -29.93 -10.98
N ASN A 453 -11.42 -29.78 -12.21
CA ASN A 453 -10.91 -30.53 -13.36
C ASN A 453 -9.42 -30.23 -13.63
N ASP A 454 -9.00 -28.97 -13.53
CA ASP A 454 -7.60 -28.55 -13.69
C ASP A 454 -6.72 -29.18 -12.60
N VAL A 455 -7.19 -29.22 -11.35
CA VAL A 455 -6.48 -29.87 -10.24
C VAL A 455 -6.36 -31.37 -10.46
N GLN A 456 -7.47 -32.06 -10.71
CA GLN A 456 -7.50 -33.52 -10.79
C GLN A 456 -6.80 -34.04 -12.04
N ASN A 457 -7.14 -33.47 -13.21
CA ASN A 457 -6.75 -34.01 -14.51
C ASN A 457 -5.48 -33.38 -15.09
N PHE A 458 -4.99 -32.28 -14.51
CA PHE A 458 -3.72 -31.66 -14.90
C PHE A 458 -2.73 -31.58 -13.75
N CYS A 459 -3.07 -30.90 -12.64
CA CYS A 459 -2.13 -30.63 -11.54
C CYS A 459 -1.55 -31.92 -10.94
N CYS A 460 -2.43 -32.82 -10.48
CA CYS A 460 -2.04 -34.07 -9.84
C CYS A 460 -1.47 -35.06 -10.86
N LYS A 461 -2.13 -35.19 -12.03
CA LYS A 461 -1.68 -36.07 -13.12
C LYS A 461 -0.23 -35.77 -13.56
N ASN A 462 0.11 -34.50 -13.64
CA ASN A 462 1.44 -34.08 -14.07
C ASN A 462 2.44 -33.92 -12.92
N GLU A 463 2.08 -34.20 -11.67
CA GLU A 463 2.98 -34.01 -10.52
C GLU A 463 3.52 -32.56 -10.47
N MET A 464 2.63 -31.57 -10.56
CA MET A 464 3.02 -30.17 -10.38
C MET A 464 3.50 -29.93 -8.94
N ASP A 465 4.45 -29.02 -8.72
CA ASP A 465 5.00 -28.77 -7.39
C ASP A 465 4.07 -27.88 -6.54
N PHE A 466 3.41 -26.91 -7.19
CA PHE A 466 2.56 -25.92 -6.53
C PHE A 466 1.23 -25.74 -7.22
N ILE A 467 0.20 -25.43 -6.43
CA ILE A 467 -1.03 -24.78 -6.88
C ILE A 467 -1.11 -23.37 -6.27
N ALA A 468 -1.30 -22.35 -7.09
CA ALA A 468 -1.70 -21.02 -6.66
C ALA A 468 -3.21 -20.86 -6.82
N ALA A 469 -3.91 -20.87 -5.69
CA ALA A 469 -5.36 -20.80 -5.63
C ALA A 469 -5.84 -19.35 -5.60
N SER A 470 -6.66 -18.97 -6.57
CA SER A 470 -7.18 -17.61 -6.77
C SER A 470 -8.35 -17.31 -5.82
N PHE A 471 -8.42 -16.08 -5.33
CA PHE A 471 -9.47 -15.52 -4.50
C PHE A 471 -9.76 -16.33 -3.21
N VAL A 472 -8.73 -16.86 -2.56
CA VAL A 472 -8.89 -17.53 -1.25
C VAL A 472 -9.39 -16.52 -0.20
N GLN A 473 -10.50 -16.84 0.47
CA GLN A 473 -11.16 -15.95 1.44
C GLN A 473 -11.09 -16.47 2.87
N THR A 474 -10.93 -17.78 3.09
CA THR A 474 -11.02 -18.43 4.41
C THR A 474 -10.05 -19.61 4.55
N GLY A 475 -9.77 -20.08 5.77
CA GLY A 475 -9.03 -21.33 5.96
C GLY A 475 -9.78 -22.56 5.46
N GLU A 476 -11.11 -22.52 5.46
CA GLU A 476 -11.98 -23.57 4.92
C GLU A 476 -11.79 -23.75 3.42
N ASP A 477 -11.56 -22.65 2.68
CA ASP A 477 -11.20 -22.70 1.26
C ASP A 477 -9.92 -23.49 1.04
N VAL A 478 -8.89 -23.24 1.86
CA VAL A 478 -7.59 -23.94 1.77
C VAL A 478 -7.74 -25.42 2.07
N GLN A 479 -8.55 -25.76 3.07
CA GLN A 479 -8.86 -27.16 3.41
C GLN A 479 -9.64 -27.87 2.30
N LEU A 480 -10.56 -27.17 1.62
CA LEU A 480 -11.27 -27.71 0.46
C LEU A 480 -10.29 -28.00 -0.68
N ILE A 481 -9.37 -27.08 -0.98
CA ILE A 481 -8.32 -27.29 -1.99
C ILE A 481 -7.45 -28.50 -1.63
N ARG A 482 -7.00 -28.59 -0.37
CA ARG A 482 -6.23 -29.73 0.14
C ARG A 482 -6.96 -31.05 -0.05
N LYS A 483 -8.26 -31.09 0.29
CA LYS A 483 -9.10 -32.27 0.09
C LYS A 483 -9.17 -32.71 -1.37
N VAL A 484 -9.41 -31.77 -2.30
CA VAL A 484 -9.47 -32.07 -3.74
C VAL A 484 -8.13 -32.61 -4.26
N LEU A 485 -7.02 -32.04 -3.82
CA LEU A 485 -5.69 -32.55 -4.15
C LEU A 485 -5.45 -33.96 -3.59
N ASP A 486 -5.80 -34.21 -2.32
CA ASP A 486 -5.59 -35.50 -1.67
C ASP A 486 -6.40 -36.63 -2.33
N GLU A 487 -7.66 -36.35 -2.65
CA GLU A 487 -8.55 -37.28 -3.37
C GLU A 487 -8.01 -37.60 -4.78
N ALA A 488 -7.21 -36.70 -5.36
CA ALA A 488 -6.59 -36.85 -6.68
C ALA A 488 -5.14 -37.37 -6.64
N GLY A 489 -4.61 -37.72 -5.46
CA GLY A 489 -3.23 -38.21 -5.32
C GLY A 489 -2.14 -37.12 -5.33
N GLY A 490 -2.52 -35.86 -5.09
CA GLY A 490 -1.62 -34.71 -5.06
C GLY A 490 -1.06 -34.37 -3.68
N GLN A 491 -0.79 -35.34 -2.80
CA GLN A 491 -0.40 -35.08 -1.40
C GLN A 491 0.88 -34.23 -1.26
N ASN A 492 1.77 -34.28 -2.26
CA ASN A 492 3.03 -33.53 -2.27
C ASN A 492 2.90 -32.13 -2.89
N VAL A 493 1.76 -31.81 -3.52
CA VAL A 493 1.53 -30.49 -4.13
C VAL A 493 1.31 -29.47 -3.01
N GLN A 494 2.10 -28.40 -2.99
CA GLN A 494 1.97 -27.32 -2.01
C GLN A 494 0.94 -26.27 -2.43
N ILE A 495 0.19 -25.75 -1.46
CA ILE A 495 -0.87 -24.76 -1.68
C ILE A 495 -0.35 -23.35 -1.43
N ILE A 496 -0.45 -22.50 -2.44
CA ILE A 496 -0.19 -21.07 -2.36
C ILE A 496 -1.52 -20.34 -2.42
N SER A 497 -1.94 -19.75 -1.31
CA SER A 497 -3.17 -18.94 -1.26
C SER A 497 -2.91 -17.54 -1.82
N LYS A 498 -3.61 -17.17 -2.88
CA LYS A 498 -3.54 -15.81 -3.45
C LYS A 498 -4.49 -14.89 -2.67
N ILE A 499 -3.94 -13.86 -2.05
CA ILE A 499 -4.70 -12.86 -1.29
C ILE A 499 -5.02 -11.69 -2.21
N GLU A 500 -6.27 -11.66 -2.68
CA GLU A 500 -6.73 -10.80 -3.78
C GLU A 500 -7.86 -9.86 -3.39
N ASN A 501 -8.45 -10.02 -2.20
CA ASN A 501 -9.58 -9.21 -1.77
C ASN A 501 -9.56 -8.90 -0.26
N GLU A 502 -10.50 -8.06 0.18
CA GLU A 502 -10.62 -7.65 1.57
C GLU A 502 -10.94 -8.82 2.52
N GLU A 503 -11.78 -9.77 2.10
CA GLU A 503 -12.16 -10.92 2.93
C GLU A 503 -10.95 -11.83 3.23
N GLY A 504 -10.15 -12.16 2.22
CA GLY A 504 -8.91 -12.93 2.38
C GLY A 504 -7.90 -12.22 3.28
N MET A 505 -7.84 -10.89 3.27
CA MET A 505 -7.01 -10.14 4.23
C MET A 505 -7.56 -10.19 5.65
N ARG A 506 -8.88 -10.10 5.83
CA ARG A 506 -9.53 -10.16 7.15
C ARG A 506 -9.34 -11.52 7.82
N ASN A 507 -9.42 -12.59 7.03
CA ASN A 507 -9.26 -13.97 7.50
C ASN A 507 -7.83 -14.52 7.33
N PHE A 508 -6.84 -13.66 7.07
CA PHE A 508 -5.50 -14.10 6.70
C PHE A 508 -4.83 -14.99 7.75
N ASP A 509 -5.03 -14.70 9.04
CA ASP A 509 -4.47 -15.53 10.12
C ASP A 509 -5.07 -16.94 10.17
N ASP A 510 -6.29 -17.10 9.68
CA ASP A 510 -6.92 -18.42 9.54
C ASP A 510 -6.39 -19.17 8.31
N ILE A 511 -6.28 -18.47 7.17
CA ILE A 511 -5.67 -18.99 5.93
C ILE A 511 -4.24 -19.48 6.20
N LEU A 512 -3.44 -18.71 6.96
CA LEU A 512 -2.05 -19.04 7.28
C LEU A 512 -1.87 -20.36 8.04
N LYS A 513 -2.89 -20.84 8.77
CA LYS A 513 -2.82 -22.12 9.49
C LYS A 513 -2.70 -23.29 8.53
N TYR A 514 -3.32 -23.17 7.35
CA TYR A 514 -3.53 -24.29 6.42
C TYR A 514 -2.71 -24.16 5.13
N THR A 515 -2.35 -22.95 4.71
CA THR A 515 -1.61 -22.72 3.47
C THR A 515 -0.12 -23.04 3.62
N ASP A 516 0.54 -23.49 2.54
CA ASP A 516 1.99 -23.75 2.52
C ASP A 516 2.78 -22.49 2.17
N GLY A 517 2.22 -21.65 1.32
CA GLY A 517 2.72 -20.32 0.98
C GLY A 517 1.60 -19.33 0.69
N VAL A 518 1.96 -18.08 0.48
CA VAL A 518 1.01 -17.01 0.14
C VAL A 518 1.50 -16.22 -1.06
N MET A 519 0.56 -15.70 -1.86
CA MET A 519 0.86 -14.76 -2.93
C MET A 519 0.10 -13.46 -2.67
N VAL A 520 0.83 -12.36 -2.57
CA VAL A 520 0.28 -11.02 -2.54
C VAL A 520 0.01 -10.61 -3.98
N ALA A 521 -1.20 -10.89 -4.46
CA ALA A 521 -1.63 -10.63 -5.82
C ALA A 521 -2.19 -9.21 -5.93
N ARG A 522 -1.27 -8.27 -6.19
CA ARG A 522 -1.52 -6.82 -6.08
C ARG A 522 -2.43 -6.25 -7.15
N GLY A 523 -2.63 -6.98 -8.26
CA GLY A 523 -3.56 -6.60 -9.32
C GLY A 523 -4.98 -6.47 -8.79
N ASP A 524 -5.62 -7.60 -8.48
CA ASP A 524 -6.96 -7.65 -7.92
C ASP A 524 -7.04 -6.99 -6.54
N LEU A 525 -6.04 -7.21 -5.68
CA LEU A 525 -6.05 -6.58 -4.35
C LEU A 525 -6.10 -5.06 -4.44
N GLY A 526 -5.35 -4.47 -5.37
CA GLY A 526 -5.35 -3.03 -5.60
C GLY A 526 -6.62 -2.48 -6.25
N MET A 527 -7.55 -3.35 -6.65
CA MET A 527 -8.91 -3.01 -7.06
C MET A 527 -9.90 -3.16 -5.91
N GLU A 528 -9.71 -4.17 -5.06
CA GLU A 528 -10.60 -4.51 -3.94
C GLU A 528 -10.40 -3.62 -2.70
N ILE A 529 -9.21 -3.04 -2.52
CA ILE A 529 -8.92 -2.04 -1.49
C ILE A 529 -8.40 -0.74 -2.08
N PRO A 530 -8.43 0.38 -1.32
CA PRO A 530 -7.81 1.62 -1.77
C PRO A 530 -6.36 1.37 -2.21
N SER A 531 -6.05 1.80 -3.43
CA SER A 531 -4.79 1.51 -4.12
C SER A 531 -3.55 1.93 -3.32
N GLU A 532 -3.65 3.06 -2.61
CA GLU A 532 -2.62 3.62 -1.74
C GLU A 532 -2.37 2.81 -0.45
N LYS A 533 -3.22 1.82 -0.15
CA LYS A 533 -3.05 0.90 0.98
C LYS A 533 -2.42 -0.44 0.60
N VAL A 534 -2.20 -0.71 -0.68
CA VAL A 534 -1.62 -1.98 -1.15
C VAL A 534 -0.22 -2.21 -0.57
N ALA A 535 0.61 -1.16 -0.44
CA ALA A 535 1.93 -1.27 0.16
C ALA A 535 1.88 -1.70 1.64
N LEU A 536 0.87 -1.24 2.39
CA LEU A 536 0.67 -1.63 3.79
C LEU A 536 0.22 -3.10 3.87
N ALA A 537 -0.73 -3.49 3.01
CA ALA A 537 -1.20 -4.87 2.92
C ALA A 537 -0.05 -5.82 2.56
N GLN A 538 0.79 -5.47 1.58
CA GLN A 538 1.97 -6.25 1.20
C GLN A 538 2.90 -6.49 2.39
N LYS A 539 3.30 -5.44 3.12
CA LYS A 539 4.18 -5.58 4.30
C LYS A 539 3.54 -6.42 5.39
N MET A 540 2.23 -6.24 5.63
CA MET A 540 1.48 -7.02 6.63
C MET A 540 1.47 -8.51 6.28
N LEU A 541 1.08 -8.86 5.05
CA LEU A 541 0.93 -10.24 4.59
C LEU A 541 2.27 -10.97 4.58
N ILE A 542 3.31 -10.35 4.00
CA ILE A 542 4.66 -10.93 3.94
C ILE A 542 5.23 -11.14 5.34
N THR A 543 5.12 -10.15 6.23
CA THR A 543 5.65 -10.28 7.59
C THR A 543 4.98 -11.41 8.36
N LYS A 544 3.64 -11.49 8.31
CA LYS A 544 2.90 -12.56 8.98
C LYS A 544 3.25 -13.94 8.42
N ALA A 545 3.40 -14.06 7.10
CA ALA A 545 3.86 -15.30 6.46
C ALA A 545 5.28 -15.70 6.92
N ASN A 546 6.22 -14.76 6.91
CA ASN A 546 7.59 -14.99 7.37
C ASN A 546 7.64 -15.46 8.83
N VAL A 547 6.87 -14.81 9.72
CA VAL A 547 6.77 -15.20 11.14
C VAL A 547 6.18 -16.60 11.30
N ALA A 548 5.22 -16.97 10.45
CA ALA A 548 4.64 -18.32 10.42
C ALA A 548 5.53 -19.36 9.73
N GLY A 549 6.69 -18.98 9.19
CA GLY A 549 7.56 -19.88 8.42
C GLY A 549 6.98 -20.30 7.07
N ARG A 550 6.05 -19.51 6.51
CA ARG A 550 5.45 -19.71 5.19
C ARG A 550 6.13 -18.79 4.18
N PHE A 551 6.42 -19.28 2.98
CA PHE A 551 7.00 -18.44 1.94
C PHE A 551 5.94 -17.48 1.37
N ALA A 552 6.39 -16.32 0.91
CA ALA A 552 5.53 -15.32 0.31
C ALA A 552 6.02 -14.93 -1.09
N ILE A 553 5.09 -14.76 -2.02
CA ILE A 553 5.33 -14.28 -3.38
C ILE A 553 4.72 -12.89 -3.49
N CYS A 554 5.52 -11.89 -3.86
CA CYS A 554 5.01 -10.60 -4.33
C CYS A 554 4.73 -10.71 -5.83
N ALA A 555 3.53 -10.33 -6.28
CA ALA A 555 3.12 -10.55 -7.67
C ALA A 555 2.42 -9.32 -8.29
N THR A 556 2.37 -9.34 -9.62
CA THR A 556 1.71 -8.38 -10.52
C THR A 556 2.45 -7.05 -10.68
N GLN A 557 2.68 -6.63 -11.93
CA GLN A 557 3.21 -5.31 -12.32
C GLN A 557 4.52 -4.89 -11.63
N MET A 558 5.42 -5.84 -11.35
CA MET A 558 6.74 -5.53 -10.77
C MET A 558 7.71 -4.92 -11.79
N LEU A 559 7.59 -5.30 -13.07
CA LEU A 559 8.41 -4.85 -14.21
C LEU A 559 7.53 -4.70 -15.46
N GLU A 560 6.34 -4.14 -15.31
CA GLU A 560 5.31 -4.04 -16.36
C GLU A 560 5.80 -3.32 -17.63
N SER A 561 6.55 -2.23 -17.46
CA SER A 561 7.07 -1.44 -18.58
C SER A 561 8.01 -2.25 -19.49
N MET A 562 8.63 -3.31 -18.96
CA MET A 562 9.53 -4.17 -19.72
C MET A 562 8.80 -5.07 -20.73
N CYS A 563 7.47 -5.12 -20.73
CA CYS A 563 6.71 -5.78 -21.78
C CYS A 563 6.94 -5.10 -23.15
N ASP A 564 7.11 -3.78 -23.15
CA ASP A 564 7.26 -2.98 -24.37
C ASP A 564 8.58 -2.21 -24.44
N ASN A 565 9.37 -2.21 -23.34
CA ASN A 565 10.62 -1.46 -23.23
C ASN A 565 11.79 -2.36 -22.82
N PRO A 566 13.03 -2.06 -23.26
CA PRO A 566 14.20 -2.85 -22.89
C PRO A 566 14.69 -2.64 -21.45
N LEU A 567 14.19 -1.61 -20.75
CA LEU A 567 14.62 -1.25 -19.40
C LEU A 567 13.40 -0.94 -18.52
N PRO A 568 13.43 -1.31 -17.23
CA PRO A 568 12.37 -0.95 -16.30
C PRO A 568 12.46 0.52 -15.89
N THR A 569 11.35 1.04 -15.39
CA THR A 569 11.29 2.33 -14.70
C THR A 569 12.03 2.27 -13.35
N ARG A 570 12.28 3.44 -12.73
CA ARG A 570 12.89 3.50 -11.39
C ARG A 570 11.98 2.92 -10.31
N ALA A 571 10.68 3.23 -10.39
CA ALA A 571 9.67 2.70 -9.49
C ALA A 571 9.63 1.16 -9.50
N GLU A 572 9.74 0.53 -10.67
CA GLU A 572 9.73 -0.93 -10.82
C GLU A 572 10.97 -1.60 -10.22
N MET A 573 12.16 -1.03 -10.44
CA MET A 573 13.37 -1.56 -9.80
C MET A 573 13.31 -1.46 -8.27
N LEU A 574 12.78 -0.34 -7.75
CA LEU A 574 12.62 -0.14 -6.31
C LEU A 574 11.50 -1.00 -5.73
N ASP A 575 10.44 -1.28 -6.50
CA ASP A 575 9.38 -2.20 -6.11
C ASP A 575 9.93 -3.63 -5.90
N VAL A 576 10.77 -4.12 -6.82
CA VAL A 576 11.45 -5.40 -6.68
C VAL A 576 12.37 -5.40 -5.45
N ALA A 577 13.21 -4.38 -5.28
CA ALA A 577 14.15 -4.30 -4.14
C ALA A 577 13.41 -4.28 -2.80
N ASN A 578 12.34 -3.48 -2.68
CA ASN A 578 11.57 -3.34 -1.45
C ASN A 578 10.63 -4.52 -1.15
N ALA A 579 10.35 -5.38 -2.14
CA ALA A 579 9.69 -6.66 -1.87
C ALA A 579 10.65 -7.68 -1.26
N VAL A 580 11.97 -7.50 -1.44
CA VAL A 580 13.02 -8.37 -0.89
C VAL A 580 13.51 -7.90 0.48
N PHE A 581 13.59 -6.58 0.71
CA PHE A 581 13.88 -5.99 2.02
C PHE A 581 12.72 -6.19 3.00
#